data_AF-A0A9E6CVG8-F1
#
_entry.id   AF-A0A9E6CVG8-F1
#
_cell.length_a   1.000
_cell.length_b   1.000
_cell.length_c   1.000
_cell.angle_alpha   90.00
_cell.angle_beta   90.00
_cell.angle_gamma   90.00
#
_symmetry.space_group_name_H-M   'P 1'
#
loop_
_entity.id
_entity.type
_entity.pdbx_description
1 polymer ?
#
loop_
_entity_poly.entity_id
_entity_poly.type
_entity_poly.pdbx_seq_one_letter_code
_entity_poly.pdbx_strand_id
1 'polypeptide(L)'
;MDDNQPISPDNLMQDLLTDTESLRQRLLIAEEKVMHLELALLHSRDFAIGAAAELGEQRVQVEYIRNLYIESERNLGDATTHIASHLNHIQRLENAQSELLRLTAPNVARSKELDRVYESATWRIGRLIMLPIRILKRLAS
;
A
#
# COMPACT_ATOMS: atom_id res chain seq x y z
N MET A 1 -58.90 -74.33 -37.90
CA MET A 1 -58.76 -73.87 -39.29
C MET A 1 -57.54 -72.98 -39.33
N ASP A 2 -56.66 -73.26 -40.28
CA ASP A 2 -55.30 -72.72 -40.43
C ASP A 2 -55.25 -71.20 -40.54
N ASP A 3 -54.66 -70.53 -39.54
CA ASP A 3 -54.24 -69.13 -39.61
C ASP A 3 -52.72 -69.02 -39.84
N ASN A 4 -52.16 -69.93 -40.64
CA ASN A 4 -50.79 -69.84 -41.16
C ASN A 4 -50.85 -69.46 -42.64
N GLN A 5 -51.31 -68.23 -42.93
CA GLN A 5 -51.02 -67.64 -44.23
C GLN A 5 -49.52 -67.35 -44.30
N PRO A 6 -48.79 -67.87 -45.30
CA PRO A 6 -47.38 -67.53 -45.45
C PRO A 6 -47.28 -66.03 -45.70
N ILE A 7 -46.62 -65.33 -44.79
CA ILE A 7 -46.28 -63.91 -44.94
C ILE A 7 -45.58 -63.80 -46.30
N SER A 8 -46.20 -63.08 -47.24
CA SER A 8 -45.60 -62.91 -48.56
C SER A 8 -44.24 -62.24 -48.39
N PRO A 9 -43.15 -62.78 -48.96
CA PRO A 9 -41.81 -62.23 -48.80
C PRO A 9 -41.72 -60.75 -49.20
N ASP A 10 -42.60 -60.30 -50.11
CA ASP A 10 -42.69 -58.90 -50.53
C ASP A 10 -43.20 -57.96 -49.43
N ASN A 11 -44.16 -58.40 -48.61
CA ASN A 11 -44.68 -57.58 -47.50
C ASN A 11 -43.64 -57.44 -46.38
N LEU A 12 -42.94 -58.53 -46.05
CA LEU A 12 -41.83 -58.51 -45.09
C LEU A 12 -40.70 -57.58 -45.56
N MET A 13 -40.37 -57.64 -46.85
CA MET A 13 -39.34 -56.79 -47.45
C MET A 13 -39.75 -55.31 -47.44
N GLN A 14 -41.02 -55.01 -47.65
CA GLN A 14 -41.55 -53.64 -47.59
C GLN A 14 -41.54 -53.08 -46.16
N ASP A 15 -41.89 -53.89 -45.16
CA ASP A 15 -41.83 -53.50 -43.74
C ASP A 15 -40.39 -53.27 -43.27
N LEU A 16 -39.44 -54.10 -43.71
CA LEU A 16 -38.02 -53.88 -43.42
C LEU A 16 -37.49 -52.59 -44.05
N LEU A 17 -37.94 -52.25 -45.27
CA LEU A 17 -37.56 -51.00 -45.92
C LEU A 17 -38.12 -49.77 -45.20
N THR A 18 -39.37 -49.81 -44.73
CA THR A 18 -39.96 -48.70 -43.97
C THR A 18 -39.29 -48.54 -42.60
N ASP A 19 -38.94 -49.65 -41.94
CA ASP A 19 -38.21 -49.62 -40.66
C ASP A 19 -36.80 -49.05 -40.82
N THR A 20 -36.07 -49.47 -41.86
CA THR A 20 -34.72 -48.94 -42.14
C THR A 20 -34.74 -47.44 -42.46
N GLU A 21 -35.74 -46.96 -43.20
CA GLU A 21 -35.92 -45.53 -43.47
C GLU A 21 -36.29 -44.76 -42.19
N SER A 22 -37.16 -45.32 -41.34
CA SER A 22 -37.49 -44.71 -40.05
C SER A 22 -36.27 -44.60 -39.13
N LEU A 23 -35.45 -45.65 -39.05
CA LEU A 23 -34.21 -45.65 -38.28
C LEU A 23 -33.21 -44.62 -38.81
N ARG A 24 -33.08 -44.51 -40.14
CA ARG A 24 -32.24 -43.50 -40.79
C ARG A 24 -32.67 -42.08 -40.43
N GLN A 25 -33.97 -41.79 -40.47
CA GLN A 25 -34.50 -40.48 -40.08
C GLN A 25 -34.25 -40.16 -38.60
N ARG A 26 -34.45 -41.14 -37.70
CA ARG A 26 -34.17 -40.97 -36.27
C ARG A 26 -32.68 -40.74 -36.01
N LEU A 27 -31.81 -41.43 -36.74
CA LEU A 27 -30.36 -41.24 -36.65
C LEU A 27 -29.98 -39.82 -37.06
N LEU A 28 -30.48 -39.32 -38.19
CA LEU A 28 -30.21 -37.96 -38.66
C LEU A 28 -30.69 -36.90 -37.65
N ILE A 29 -31.89 -37.07 -37.08
CA ILE A 29 -32.41 -36.17 -36.04
C ILE A 29 -31.57 -36.24 -34.77
N ALA A 30 -31.09 -37.43 -34.39
CA ALA A 30 -30.24 -37.60 -33.23
C ALA A 30 -28.87 -36.93 -33.43
N GLU A 31 -28.26 -37.10 -34.60
CA GLU A 31 -26.99 -36.45 -34.98
C GLU A 31 -27.14 -34.92 -34.95
N GLU A 32 -28.23 -34.39 -35.50
CA GLU A 32 -28.52 -32.95 -35.44
C GLU A 32 -28.63 -32.45 -33.99
N LYS A 33 -29.34 -33.19 -33.11
CA LYS A 33 -29.47 -32.83 -31.69
C LYS A 33 -28.14 -32.89 -30.95
N VAL A 34 -27.31 -33.89 -31.23
CA VAL A 34 -25.97 -34.02 -30.64
C VAL A 34 -25.13 -32.81 -31.02
N MET A 35 -25.11 -32.44 -32.31
CA MET A 35 -24.38 -31.27 -32.78
C MET A 35 -24.83 -29.97 -32.08
N HIS A 36 -26.14 -29.77 -31.90
CA HIS A 36 -26.66 -28.60 -31.18
C HIS A 36 -26.25 -28.58 -29.70
N LEU A 37 -26.26 -29.74 -29.03
CA LEU A 37 -25.84 -29.85 -27.64
C LEU A 37 -24.34 -29.63 -27.48
N GLU A 38 -23.52 -30.15 -28.39
CA GLU A 38 -22.08 -29.91 -28.40
C GLU A 38 -21.76 -28.43 -28.56
N LEU A 39 -22.46 -27.73 -29.47
CA LEU A 39 -22.31 -26.29 -29.65
C LEU A 39 -22.73 -25.51 -28.39
N ALA A 40 -23.87 -25.87 -27.77
CA ALA A 40 -24.32 -25.25 -26.53
C ALA A 40 -23.34 -25.49 -25.37
N LEU A 41 -22.75 -26.68 -25.30
CA LEU A 41 -21.74 -27.02 -24.30
C LEU A 41 -20.45 -26.23 -24.49
N LEU A 42 -20.00 -26.05 -25.74
CA LEU A 42 -18.85 -25.19 -26.06
C LEU A 42 -19.11 -23.74 -25.63
N HIS A 43 -20.28 -23.17 -25.96
CA HIS A 43 -20.63 -21.83 -25.53
C HIS A 43 -20.68 -21.68 -24.00
N SER A 44 -21.27 -22.66 -23.31
CA SER A 44 -21.31 -22.65 -21.85
C SER A 44 -19.92 -22.73 -21.22
N ARG A 45 -19.04 -23.56 -21.79
CA ARG A 45 -17.64 -23.66 -21.36
C ARG A 45 -16.90 -22.34 -21.57
N ASP A 46 -17.01 -21.74 -22.74
CA ASP A 46 -16.31 -20.49 -23.06
C ASP A 46 -16.78 -19.35 -22.16
N PHE A 47 -18.09 -19.28 -21.88
CA PHE A 47 -18.64 -18.35 -20.90
C PHE A 47 -18.06 -18.58 -19.49
N ALA A 48 -18.02 -19.82 -19.03
CA ALA A 48 -17.47 -20.14 -17.71
C ALA A 48 -15.97 -19.80 -17.59
N ILE A 49 -15.19 -20.02 -18.66
CA ILE A 49 -13.78 -19.64 -18.73
C ILE A 49 -13.64 -18.12 -18.67
N GLY A 50 -14.44 -17.38 -19.44
CA GLY A 50 -14.46 -15.91 -19.41
C GLY A 50 -14.79 -15.36 -18.03
N ALA A 51 -15.87 -15.86 -17.42
CA ALA A 51 -16.27 -15.45 -16.07
C ALA A 51 -15.19 -15.77 -15.02
N ALA A 52 -14.52 -16.92 -15.13
CA ALA A 52 -13.43 -17.28 -14.24
C ALA A 52 -12.21 -16.35 -14.41
N ALA A 53 -11.90 -15.94 -15.64
CA ALA A 53 -10.83 -14.98 -15.91
C ALA A 53 -11.14 -13.60 -15.31
N GLU A 54 -12.35 -13.08 -15.53
CA GLU A 54 -12.79 -11.79 -14.96
C GLU A 54 -12.75 -11.80 -13.43
N LEU A 55 -13.23 -12.87 -12.79
CA LEU A 55 -13.13 -13.04 -11.34
C LEU A 55 -11.68 -13.09 -10.87
N GLY A 56 -10.80 -13.74 -11.63
CA GLY A 56 -9.36 -13.75 -11.35
C GLY A 56 -8.77 -12.35 -11.34
N GLU A 57 -9.06 -11.55 -12.37
CA GLU A 57 -8.60 -10.16 -12.48
C GLU A 57 -9.14 -9.27 -11.35
N GLN A 58 -10.44 -9.39 -11.03
CA GLN A 58 -11.06 -8.66 -9.94
C GLN A 58 -10.41 -8.98 -8.58
N ARG A 59 -10.08 -10.25 -8.33
CA ARG A 59 -9.39 -10.64 -7.10
C ARG A 59 -8.03 -9.97 -6.97
N VAL A 60 -7.24 -9.96 -8.06
CA VAL A 60 -5.93 -9.29 -8.07
C VAL A 60 -6.08 -7.78 -7.84
N GLN A 61 -7.09 -7.14 -8.45
CA GLN A 61 -7.35 -5.71 -8.24
C GLN A 61 -7.74 -5.40 -6.78
N VAL A 62 -8.59 -6.23 -6.17
CA VAL A 62 -8.99 -6.07 -4.76
C VAL A 62 -7.79 -6.22 -3.84
N GLU A 63 -6.93 -7.21 -4.07
CA GLU A 63 -5.71 -7.40 -3.28
C GLU A 63 -4.75 -6.23 -3.44
N TYR A 64 -4.59 -5.71 -4.66
CA TYR A 64 -3.78 -4.52 -4.92
C TYR A 64 -4.28 -3.29 -4.16
N ILE A 65 -5.58 -2.98 -4.25
CA ILE A 65 -6.20 -1.85 -3.55
C ILE A 65 -6.06 -2.01 -2.03
N ARG A 66 -6.25 -3.23 -1.53
CA ARG A 66 -6.09 -3.54 -0.10
C ARG A 66 -4.65 -3.27 0.37
N ASN A 67 -3.66 -3.68 -0.41
CA ASN A 67 -2.25 -3.46 -0.07
C ASN A 67 -1.89 -1.97 -0.06
N LEU A 68 -2.36 -1.22 -1.07
CA LEU A 68 -2.22 0.24 -1.11
C LEU A 68 -2.83 0.93 0.12
N TYR A 69 -4.02 0.48 0.53
CA TYR A 69 -4.68 1.03 1.71
C TYR A 69 -3.86 0.78 2.98
N ILE A 70 -3.39 -0.46 3.18
CA ILE A 70 -2.55 -0.81 4.34
C ILE A 70 -1.26 0.02 4.37
N GLU A 71 -0.62 0.22 3.22
CA GLU A 71 0.58 1.04 3.12
C GLU A 71 0.30 2.52 3.43
N SER A 72 -0.82 3.05 2.92
CA SER A 72 -1.27 4.41 3.24
C SER A 72 -1.49 4.61 4.74
N GLU A 73 -2.15 3.66 5.42
CA GLU A 73 -2.35 3.73 6.87
C GLU A 73 -1.03 3.73 7.65
N ARG A 74 -0.06 2.92 7.22
CA ARG A 74 1.28 2.91 7.83
C ARG A 74 1.98 4.25 7.64
N ASN A 75 1.95 4.80 6.43
CA ASN A 75 2.56 6.10 6.12
C ASN A 75 1.93 7.23 6.95
N LEU A 76 0.60 7.19 7.16
CA LEU A 76 -0.10 8.14 8.02
C LEU A 76 0.32 8.00 9.50
N GLY A 77 0.49 6.77 9.99
CA GLY A 77 0.99 6.50 11.34
C GLY A 77 2.42 7.04 11.56
N ASP A 78 3.31 6.78 10.60
CA ASP A 78 4.70 7.26 10.64
C ASP A 78 4.77 8.79 10.58
N ALA A 79 3.99 9.40 9.68
CA ALA A 79 3.89 10.85 9.58
C ALA A 79 3.37 11.48 10.88
N THR A 80 2.36 10.87 11.50
CA THR A 80 1.82 11.33 12.79
C THR A 80 2.88 11.30 13.89
N THR A 81 3.65 10.21 13.95
CA THR A 81 4.75 10.06 14.91
C THR A 81 5.84 11.11 14.67
N HIS A 82 6.21 11.33 13.40
CA HIS A 82 7.20 12.33 13.02
C HIS A 82 6.74 13.76 13.38
N ILE A 83 5.47 14.10 13.12
CA ILE A 83 4.88 15.39 13.51
C ILE A 83 4.93 15.57 15.03
N ALA A 84 4.54 14.56 15.82
CA ALA A 84 4.61 14.64 17.27
C ALA A 84 6.05 14.85 17.78
N SER A 85 7.03 14.20 17.15
CA SER A 85 8.45 14.40 17.45
C SER A 85 8.90 15.84 17.17
N HIS A 86 8.52 16.39 16.01
CA HIS A 86 8.83 17.79 15.66
C HIS A 86 8.19 18.79 16.60
N LEU A 87 6.92 18.59 16.98
CA LEU A 87 6.25 19.46 17.95
C LEU A 87 6.98 19.46 19.29
N ASN A 88 7.38 18.29 19.79
CA ASN A 88 8.18 18.20 21.01
C ASN A 88 9.54 18.91 20.86
N HIS A 89 10.17 18.83 19.69
CA HIS A 89 11.43 19.52 19.43
C HIS A 89 11.26 21.04 19.40
N ILE A 90 10.22 21.53 18.72
CA ILE A 90 9.85 22.96 18.69
C ILE A 90 9.64 23.47 20.11
N GLN A 91 8.86 22.75 20.92
CA GLN A 91 8.62 23.13 22.31
C GLN A 91 9.93 23.21 23.12
N ARG A 92 10.88 22.29 22.91
CA ARG A 92 12.21 22.37 23.54
C ARG A 92 12.98 23.61 23.11
N LEU A 93 12.93 23.97 21.83
CA LEU A 93 13.59 25.16 21.29
C LEU A 93 12.97 26.44 21.84
N GLU A 94 11.64 26.52 21.90
CA GLU A 94 10.91 27.65 22.47
C GLU A 94 11.24 27.84 23.95
N ASN A 95 11.29 26.75 24.72
CA ASN A 95 11.70 26.78 26.13
C ASN A 95 13.13 27.29 26.28
N ALA A 96 14.08 26.76 25.50
CA ALA A 96 15.48 27.21 25.52
C ALA A 96 15.60 28.69 25.14
N GLN A 97 14.84 29.15 24.15
CA GLN A 97 14.79 30.56 23.76
C GLN A 97 14.27 31.43 24.91
N SER A 98 13.19 31.02 25.57
CA SER A 98 12.64 31.73 26.73
C SER A 98 13.64 31.84 27.88
N GLU A 99 14.42 30.79 28.11
CA GLU A 99 15.46 30.75 29.13
C GLU A 99 16.62 31.70 28.79
N LEU A 100 17.10 31.68 27.53
CA LEU A 100 18.13 32.60 27.06
C LEU A 100 17.67 34.06 27.18
N LEU A 101 16.42 34.36 26.82
CA LEU A 101 15.83 35.69 26.99
C LEU A 101 15.81 36.10 28.47
N ARG A 102 15.44 35.19 29.37
CA ARG A 102 15.45 35.44 30.82
C ARG A 102 16.85 35.72 31.36
N LEU A 103 17.87 35.05 30.82
CA LEU A 103 19.27 35.22 31.23
C LEU A 103 19.95 36.44 30.60
N THR A 104 19.41 36.99 29.51
CA THR A 104 20.00 38.13 28.80
C THR A 104 20.00 39.40 29.66
N ALA A 105 18.86 39.77 30.25
CA ALA A 105 18.75 40.97 31.09
C ALA A 105 19.74 41.00 32.29
N PRO A 106 19.85 39.95 33.13
CA PRO A 106 20.81 39.94 34.23
C PRO A 106 22.26 39.89 33.74
N ASN A 107 22.56 39.21 32.61
CA ASN A 107 23.90 39.24 32.03
C ASN A 107 24.29 40.64 31.55
N VAL A 108 23.39 41.36 30.86
CA VAL A 108 23.63 42.75 30.46
C VAL A 108 23.85 43.64 31.68
N ALA A 109 23.08 43.45 32.75
CA ALA A 109 23.28 44.19 33.99
C ALA A 109 24.66 43.90 34.63
N ARG A 110 25.05 42.63 34.77
CA ARG A 110 26.38 42.24 35.28
C ARG A 110 27.52 42.76 34.42
N SER A 111 27.40 42.70 33.09
CA SER A 111 28.41 43.26 32.20
C SER A 111 28.60 44.75 32.43
N LYS A 112 27.50 45.51 32.58
CA LYS A 112 27.57 46.95 32.92
C LYS A 112 28.21 47.22 34.28
N GLU A 113 27.98 46.36 35.28
CA GLU A 113 28.65 46.47 36.58
C GLU A 113 30.16 46.20 36.47
N LEU A 114 30.57 45.18 35.71
CA LEU A 114 31.97 44.91 35.43
C LEU A 114 32.64 46.08 34.72
N ASP A 115 32.00 46.67 33.72
CA ASP A 115 32.51 47.86 33.02
C ASP A 115 32.75 49.01 34.00
N ARG A 116 31.79 49.28 34.89
CA ARG A 116 31.95 50.29 35.96
C ARG A 116 33.11 49.98 36.90
N VAL A 117 33.30 48.72 37.28
CA VAL A 117 34.43 48.30 38.13
C VAL A 117 35.75 48.48 37.37
N TYR A 118 35.82 48.10 36.10
CA TYR A 118 37.01 48.28 35.27
C TYR A 118 37.36 49.75 35.02
N GLU A 119 36.36 50.63 34.95
CA GLU A 119 36.53 52.08 34.84
C GLU A 119 36.93 52.75 36.18
N SER A 120 36.65 52.09 37.30
CA SER A 120 36.95 52.64 38.64
C SER A 120 38.45 52.88 38.86
N ALA A 121 38.75 53.95 39.61
CA ALA A 121 40.12 54.33 39.95
C ALA A 121 40.86 53.22 40.71
N THR A 122 40.18 52.52 41.61
CA THR A 122 40.72 51.37 42.37
C THR A 122 41.17 50.22 41.49
N TRP A 123 40.41 49.92 40.41
CA TRP A 123 40.81 48.86 39.49
C TRP A 123 41.98 49.27 38.58
N ARG A 124 41.99 50.52 38.12
CA ARG A 124 43.12 51.08 37.36
C ARG A 124 44.41 51.07 38.19
N ILE A 125 44.34 51.43 39.46
CA ILE A 125 45.48 51.40 40.39
C ILE A 125 45.93 49.96 40.64
N GLY A 126 45.00 49.04 40.96
CA GLY A 126 45.33 47.63 41.15
C GLY A 126 45.97 46.99 39.92
N ARG A 127 45.49 47.33 38.71
CA ARG A 127 46.09 46.90 37.44
C ARG A 127 47.51 47.44 37.25
N LEU A 128 47.76 48.70 37.61
CA LEU A 128 49.08 49.33 37.50
C LEU A 128 50.09 48.70 38.47
N ILE A 129 49.67 48.37 39.70
CA ILE A 129 50.50 47.71 40.71
C ILE A 129 50.83 46.25 40.32
N MET A 130 49.85 45.53 39.78
CA MET A 130 50.00 44.11 39.39
C MET A 130 50.75 43.89 38.06
N LEU A 131 50.88 44.93 37.22
CA LEU A 131 51.53 44.89 35.92
C LEU A 131 53.00 44.39 35.99
N PRO A 132 53.86 44.92 36.89
CA PRO A 132 55.22 44.42 37.04
C PRO A 132 55.29 42.94 37.47
N ILE A 133 54.40 42.49 38.36
CA ILE A 133 54.35 41.08 38.81
C ILE A 133 53.99 40.16 37.65
N ARG A 134 53.06 40.56 36.77
CA ARG A 134 52.68 39.79 35.58
C ARG A 134 53.81 39.70 34.55
N ILE A 135 54.60 40.76 34.37
CA ILE A 135 55.76 40.76 33.48
C ILE A 135 56.83 39.80 34.00
N LEU A 136 57.13 39.85 35.30
CA LEU A 136 58.08 38.94 35.96
C LEU A 136 57.65 37.47 35.81
N LYS A 137 56.38 37.16 36.05
CA LYS A 137 55.85 35.79 35.89
C LYS A 137 55.95 35.28 34.45
N ARG A 138 55.73 36.15 33.45
CA ARG A 138 55.79 35.81 32.02
C ARG A 138 57.22 35.65 31.50
N LEU A 139 58.22 36.26 32.14
CA LEU A 139 59.63 36.06 31.83
C LEU A 139 60.24 34.84 32.54
N ALA A 140 59.61 34.39 33.62
CA ALA A 140 60.01 33.21 34.38
C ALA A 140 59.31 31.91 33.95
N SER A 141 58.38 31.98 32.99
CA SER A 141 57.77 30.82 32.30
C SER A 141 58.31 30.75 30.88
#